data_AF-A0A830EKT0-F1
#
_entry.id   AF-A0A830EKT0-F1
#
_cell.length_a   1.000
_cell.length_b   1.000
_cell.length_c   1.000
_cell.angle_alpha   90.00
_cell.angle_beta   90.00
_cell.angle_gamma   90.00
#
_symmetry.space_group_name_H-M   'P 1'
#
loop_
_entity.id
_entity.type
_entity.pdbx_description
1 polymer ?
#
loop_
_entity_poly.entity_id
_entity_poly.type
_entity_poly.pdbx_seq_one_letter_code
_entity_poly.pdbx_strand_id
1 'polypeptide(L)'
;MNDGDKLRVEHFEDYESWGNDIGSDGLGKPAVATWRSQGEDVKEIQVQVLRTPAVSKMAAGEDEYADLAGEIREFIDAATAEDFIAWVNRCTHLCCNPGYKKTPGSAKFEAADKVYCNCHQSVYDPFSPTKATFASRPRPQG
;
A
#
# COMPACT_ATOMS: atom_id res chain seq x y z
N MET A 1 -7.77 -17.18 -1.54
CA MET A 1 -8.29 -16.46 -2.71
C MET A 1 -7.49 -16.90 -3.91
N ASN A 2 -8.15 -17.20 -5.01
CA ASN A 2 -7.52 -17.54 -6.26
C ASN A 2 -7.27 -16.27 -7.08
N ASP A 3 -6.34 -16.35 -8.02
CA ASP A 3 -6.11 -15.27 -8.98
C ASP A 3 -7.38 -15.00 -9.78
N GLY A 4 -7.80 -13.73 -9.82
CA GLY A 4 -9.02 -13.28 -10.51
C GLY A 4 -10.28 -13.20 -9.64
N ASP A 5 -10.22 -13.67 -8.39
CA ASP A 5 -11.33 -13.49 -7.44
C ASP A 5 -11.55 -11.99 -7.14
N LYS A 6 -12.81 -11.58 -7.05
CA LYS A 6 -13.15 -10.22 -6.60
C LYS A 6 -12.81 -10.07 -5.12
N LEU A 7 -12.11 -9.00 -4.76
CA LEU A 7 -11.93 -8.64 -3.35
C LEU A 7 -13.28 -8.21 -2.74
N ARG A 8 -13.55 -8.70 -1.53
CA ARG A 8 -14.73 -8.41 -0.72
C ARG A 8 -14.28 -8.04 0.69
N VAL A 9 -15.10 -7.32 1.45
CA VAL A 9 -14.76 -6.94 2.84
C VAL A 9 -14.52 -8.18 3.72
N GLU A 10 -15.34 -9.23 3.55
CA GLU A 10 -15.26 -10.52 4.29
C GLU A 10 -13.90 -11.22 4.19
N HIS A 11 -13.12 -10.91 3.14
CA HIS A 11 -11.77 -11.42 2.95
C HIS A 11 -10.75 -10.91 3.99
N PHE A 12 -11.11 -9.84 4.71
CA PHE A 12 -10.25 -9.09 5.61
C PHE A 12 -10.79 -9.04 7.04
N GLU A 13 -11.72 -9.90 7.44
CA GLU A 13 -12.36 -9.84 8.77
C GLU A 13 -11.38 -9.98 9.95
N ASP A 14 -10.30 -10.74 9.75
CA ASP A 14 -9.24 -11.02 10.72
C ASP A 14 -8.11 -9.97 10.74
N TYR A 15 -8.23 -8.84 10.03
CA TYR A 15 -7.14 -7.87 9.81
C TYR A 15 -6.46 -7.34 11.09
N GLU A 16 -7.21 -7.18 12.18
CA GLU A 16 -6.68 -6.72 13.48
C GLU A 16 -5.83 -7.77 14.22
N SER A 17 -5.91 -9.02 13.80
CA SER A 17 -5.15 -10.15 14.38
C SER A 17 -4.28 -10.86 13.36
N TRP A 18 -4.33 -10.44 12.09
CA TRP A 18 -3.69 -11.14 10.99
C TRP A 18 -2.16 -11.11 11.12
N GLY A 19 -1.55 -12.27 10.87
CA GLY A 19 -0.12 -12.51 10.92
C GLY A 19 0.33 -13.46 9.82
N ASN A 20 1.61 -13.42 9.47
CA ASN A 20 2.21 -14.29 8.46
C ASN A 20 3.69 -14.61 8.70
N ASP A 21 4.13 -14.58 9.97
CA ASP A 21 5.52 -14.79 10.40
C ASP A 21 6.54 -13.77 9.85
N ILE A 22 6.06 -12.69 9.24
CA ILE A 22 6.87 -11.54 8.82
C ILE A 22 6.41 -10.36 9.65
N GLY A 23 7.31 -9.71 10.38
CA GLY A 23 6.97 -8.51 11.16
C GLY A 23 5.97 -8.78 12.30
N SER A 24 5.18 -7.77 12.65
CA SER A 24 4.26 -7.75 13.78
C SER A 24 2.83 -8.11 13.35
N ASP A 25 2.16 -8.98 14.09
CA ASP A 25 0.76 -9.33 13.84
C ASP A 25 -0.19 -8.15 14.14
N GLY A 26 -1.37 -8.16 13.52
CA GLY A 26 -2.43 -7.18 13.75
C GLY A 26 -2.22 -5.80 13.11
N LEU A 27 -1.14 -5.60 12.35
CA LEU A 27 -0.91 -4.36 11.59
C LEU A 27 -1.75 -4.26 10.30
N GLY A 28 -2.56 -5.27 10.01
CA GLY A 28 -3.47 -5.28 8.87
C GLY A 28 -3.18 -6.41 7.89
N LYS A 29 -4.22 -6.76 7.12
CA LYS A 29 -4.21 -7.88 6.18
C LYS A 29 -4.08 -7.38 4.74
N PRO A 30 -3.03 -7.79 4.00
CA PRO A 30 -2.82 -7.39 2.62
C PRO A 30 -3.56 -8.27 1.61
N ALA A 31 -3.89 -7.69 0.46
CA ALA A 31 -4.19 -8.41 -0.78
C ALA A 31 -3.56 -7.70 -1.98
N VAL A 32 -3.37 -8.43 -3.07
CA VAL A 32 -2.95 -7.85 -4.36
C VAL A 32 -4.11 -7.97 -5.33
N ALA A 33 -4.36 -6.92 -6.09
CA ALA A 33 -5.39 -6.88 -7.12
C ALA A 33 -4.91 -6.12 -8.36
N THR A 34 -5.78 -6.04 -9.36
CA THR A 34 -5.58 -5.19 -10.53
C THR A 34 -6.71 -4.18 -10.65
N TRP A 35 -6.36 -2.89 -10.75
CA TRP A 35 -7.30 -1.87 -11.21
C TRP A 35 -7.46 -2.00 -12.71
N ARG A 36 -8.70 -2.17 -13.15
CA ARG A 36 -9.06 -2.18 -14.56
C ARG A 36 -9.03 -0.75 -15.08
N SER A 37 -8.25 -0.49 -16.11
CA SER A 37 -8.44 0.71 -16.92
C SER A 37 -9.67 0.53 -17.83
N GLN A 38 -10.33 1.63 -18.19
CA GLN A 38 -11.42 1.63 -19.18
C GLN A 38 -10.83 1.88 -20.58
N GLY A 39 -11.29 1.17 -21.62
CA GLY A 39 -10.88 1.42 -23.02
C GLY A 39 -10.64 0.15 -23.86
N GLU A 40 -10.22 0.30 -25.12
CA GLU A 40 -9.90 -0.83 -26.02
C GLU A 40 -8.45 -1.32 -25.87
N ASP A 41 -7.57 -0.54 -25.21
CA ASP A 41 -6.14 -0.83 -24.96
C ASP A 41 -5.81 -0.99 -23.45
N VAL A 42 -6.67 -1.69 -22.70
CA VAL A 42 -6.58 -1.80 -21.24
C VAL A 42 -5.28 -2.49 -20.81
N LYS A 43 -4.44 -1.76 -20.07
CA LYS A 43 -3.35 -2.35 -19.27
C LYS A 43 -3.80 -2.41 -17.82
N GLU A 44 -3.67 -3.58 -17.21
CA GLU A 44 -3.97 -3.78 -15.80
C GLU A 44 -2.91 -3.11 -14.93
N ILE A 45 -3.35 -2.25 -14.00
CA ILE A 45 -2.47 -1.61 -13.00
C ILE A 45 -2.52 -2.47 -11.74
N GLN A 46 -1.40 -3.08 -11.38
CA GLN A 46 -1.33 -3.87 -10.16
C GLN A 46 -1.34 -2.95 -8.93
N VAL A 47 -2.16 -3.31 -7.96
CA VAL A 47 -2.34 -2.56 -6.71
C VAL A 47 -2.16 -3.45 -5.50
N GLN A 48 -1.66 -2.83 -4.44
CA GLN A 48 -1.70 -3.38 -3.10
C GLN A 48 -2.96 -2.82 -2.42
N VAL A 49 -3.75 -3.70 -1.82
CA VAL A 49 -4.86 -3.36 -0.94
C VAL A 49 -4.45 -3.80 0.46
N LEU A 50 -4.74 -2.98 1.46
CA LEU A 50 -4.48 -3.27 2.86
C LEU A 50 -5.67 -2.81 3.68
N ARG A 51 -6.23 -3.70 4.51
CA ARG A 51 -7.12 -3.30 5.61
C ARG A 51 -6.30 -3.23 6.88
N THR A 52 -6.29 -2.08 7.56
CA THR A 52 -5.40 -1.84 8.72
C THR A 52 -6.02 -0.85 9.70
N PRO A 53 -5.94 -1.10 11.03
CA PRO A 53 -6.43 -0.14 12.02
C PRO A 53 -5.68 1.20 11.99
N ALA A 54 -4.48 1.24 11.40
CA ALA A 54 -3.66 2.45 11.32
C ALA A 54 -4.30 3.53 10.45
N VAL A 55 -5.10 3.17 9.43
CA VAL A 55 -5.59 4.18 8.47
C VAL A 55 -6.65 5.11 9.08
N SER A 56 -7.55 4.58 9.91
CA SER A 56 -8.51 5.40 10.65
C SER A 56 -7.81 6.33 11.63
N LYS A 57 -6.75 5.85 12.31
CA LYS A 57 -5.91 6.69 13.18
C LYS A 57 -5.17 7.78 12.41
N MET A 58 -4.64 7.47 11.23
CA MET A 58 -4.00 8.45 10.34
C MET A 58 -4.98 9.54 9.92
N ALA A 59 -6.18 9.17 9.46
CA ALA A 59 -7.22 10.12 9.07
C ALA A 59 -7.63 11.04 10.23
N ALA A 60 -7.83 10.47 11.43
CA ALA A 60 -8.18 11.20 12.63
C ALA A 60 -7.02 12.06 13.20
N GLY A 61 -5.77 11.74 12.85
CA GLY A 61 -4.58 12.34 13.46
C GLY A 61 -4.38 11.90 14.91
N GLU A 62 -4.61 10.62 15.20
CA GLU A 62 -4.47 10.02 16.53
C GLU A 62 -3.06 9.44 16.74
N ASP A 63 -2.68 9.27 18.01
CA ASP A 63 -1.43 8.63 18.43
C ASP A 63 -0.18 9.22 17.73
N GLU A 64 0.61 8.38 17.06
CA GLU A 64 1.82 8.76 16.32
C GLU A 64 1.53 9.64 15.08
N TYR A 65 0.26 9.78 14.68
CA TYR A 65 -0.15 10.58 13.52
C TYR A 65 -0.63 11.98 13.88
N ALA A 66 -0.49 12.41 15.14
CA ALA A 66 -0.87 13.75 15.59
C ALA A 66 -0.17 14.88 14.81
N ASP A 67 1.06 14.64 14.37
CA ASP A 67 1.88 15.59 13.60
C ASP A 67 1.71 15.44 12.08
N LEU A 68 0.83 14.55 11.60
CA LEU A 68 0.60 14.36 10.18
C LEU A 68 -0.06 15.61 9.57
N ALA A 69 0.53 16.12 8.49
CA ALA A 69 0.08 17.34 7.84
C ALA A 69 -1.43 17.27 7.50
N GLY A 70 -2.16 18.36 7.77
CA GLY A 70 -3.62 18.40 7.59
C GLY A 70 -4.07 17.98 6.19
N GLU A 71 -3.36 18.43 5.15
CA GLU A 71 -3.63 18.07 3.75
C GLU A 71 -3.45 16.56 3.46
N ILE A 72 -2.55 15.89 4.20
CA ILE A 72 -2.37 14.43 4.07
C ILE A 72 -3.52 13.72 4.78
N ARG A 73 -3.90 14.18 5.97
CA ARG A 73 -5.05 13.62 6.72
C ARG A 73 -6.35 13.74 5.95
N GLU A 74 -6.62 14.92 5.37
CA GLU A 74 -7.78 15.16 4.50
C GLU A 74 -7.79 14.22 3.29
N PHE A 75 -6.63 14.00 2.66
CA PHE A 75 -6.54 13.06 1.55
C PHE A 75 -6.83 11.62 1.99
N ILE A 76 -6.26 11.17 3.11
CA ILE A 76 -6.47 9.82 3.63
C ILE A 76 -7.96 9.62 3.96
N ASP A 77 -8.57 10.54 4.71
CA ASP A 77 -9.99 10.47 5.07
C ASP A 77 -10.88 10.37 3.81
N ALA A 78 -10.61 11.19 2.80
CA ALA A 78 -11.39 11.19 1.56
C ALA A 78 -11.14 9.97 0.65
N ALA A 79 -9.95 9.35 0.72
CA ALA A 79 -9.54 8.27 -0.16
C ALA A 79 -9.70 6.87 0.45
N THR A 80 -10.11 6.77 1.71
CA THR A 80 -10.17 5.52 2.47
C THR A 80 -11.56 5.30 3.05
N ALA A 81 -11.90 4.04 3.29
CA ALA A 81 -13.18 3.65 3.90
C ALA A 81 -13.02 2.28 4.57
N GLU A 82 -13.72 2.04 5.68
CA GLU A 82 -13.74 0.73 6.38
C GLU A 82 -12.33 0.17 6.69
N ASP A 83 -11.40 1.04 7.08
CA ASP A 83 -9.99 0.72 7.32
C ASP A 83 -9.19 0.28 6.08
N PHE A 84 -9.71 0.49 4.87
CA PHE A 84 -8.99 0.16 3.64
C PHE A 84 -8.19 1.32 3.07
N ILE A 85 -6.95 1.01 2.70
CA ILE A 85 -6.12 1.83 1.82
C ILE A 85 -5.65 0.98 0.64
N ALA A 86 -5.50 1.60 -0.53
CA ALA A 86 -4.96 0.97 -1.72
C ALA A 86 -3.99 1.89 -2.46
N TRP A 87 -2.92 1.31 -3.03
CA TRP A 87 -1.94 2.04 -3.81
C TRP A 87 -1.39 1.22 -4.97
N VAL A 88 -0.85 1.91 -5.97
CA VAL A 88 -0.15 1.27 -7.09
C VAL A 88 1.12 0.60 -6.58
N ASN A 89 1.26 -0.71 -6.78
CA ASN A 89 2.39 -1.47 -6.25
C ASN A 89 3.64 -1.38 -7.15
N ARG A 90 3.98 -0.18 -7.63
CA ARG A 90 5.16 0.03 -8.49
C ARG A 90 6.28 0.70 -7.70
N CYS A 91 7.41 0.02 -7.63
CA CYS A 91 8.64 0.59 -7.10
C CYS A 91 9.03 1.82 -7.93
N THR A 92 9.25 2.94 -7.25
CA THR A 92 9.62 4.22 -7.85
C THR A 92 11.08 4.26 -8.32
N HIS A 93 11.89 3.25 -7.99
CA HIS A 93 13.25 3.13 -8.50
C HIS A 93 13.26 2.57 -9.94
N LEU A 94 13.00 1.27 -10.11
CA LEU A 94 13.08 0.57 -11.41
C LEU A 94 11.90 -0.40 -11.63
N CYS A 95 10.68 0.06 -11.28
CA CYS A 95 9.39 -0.52 -11.67
C CYS A 95 9.07 -1.96 -11.26
N CYS A 96 9.88 -2.60 -10.40
CA CYS A 96 9.52 -3.87 -9.76
C CYS A 96 8.22 -3.75 -8.93
N ASN A 97 7.59 -4.88 -8.62
CA ASN A 97 6.30 -4.93 -7.90
C ASN A 97 6.48 -5.41 -6.45
N PRO A 98 6.80 -4.52 -5.49
CA PRO A 98 6.92 -4.91 -4.10
C PRO A 98 5.54 -5.21 -3.47
N GLY A 99 5.56 -5.79 -2.27
CA GLY A 99 4.35 -6.06 -1.50
C GLY A 99 4.57 -5.83 -0.02
N TYR A 100 3.49 -5.45 0.68
CA TYR A 100 3.49 -5.28 2.12
C TYR A 100 3.67 -6.64 2.82
N LYS A 101 4.61 -6.74 3.77
CA LYS A 101 4.88 -7.96 4.55
C LYS A 101 4.99 -9.24 3.69
N LYS A 102 5.56 -9.13 2.49
CA LYS A 102 5.59 -10.21 1.48
C LYS A 102 6.90 -11.01 1.46
N THR A 103 8.00 -10.42 1.89
CA THR A 103 9.34 -11.01 1.72
C THR A 103 9.92 -11.45 3.08
N PRO A 104 10.10 -12.77 3.33
CA PRO A 104 10.61 -13.28 4.62
C PRO A 104 11.97 -12.71 5.06
N GLY A 105 12.81 -12.25 4.13
CA GLY A 105 14.12 -11.65 4.42
C GLY A 105 14.12 -10.14 4.66
N SER A 106 12.96 -9.47 4.60
CA SER A 106 12.82 -8.01 4.69
C SER A 106 13.26 -7.43 6.05
N ALA A 107 13.20 -8.22 7.13
CA ALA A 107 13.64 -7.81 8.46
C ALA A 107 15.13 -7.38 8.51
N LYS A 108 15.98 -7.96 7.64
CA LYS A 108 17.41 -7.59 7.54
C LYS A 108 17.62 -6.15 7.02
N PHE A 109 16.56 -5.53 6.51
CA PHE A 109 16.53 -4.18 5.94
C PHE A 109 15.52 -3.28 6.67
N GLU A 110 15.18 -3.61 7.92
CA GLU A 110 14.22 -2.84 8.73
C GLU A 110 12.85 -2.67 8.04
N ALA A 111 12.46 -3.68 7.25
CA ALA A 111 11.31 -3.64 6.35
C ALA A 111 10.31 -4.78 6.59
N ALA A 112 10.38 -5.42 7.76
CA ALA A 112 9.48 -6.53 8.12
C ALA A 112 8.01 -6.09 8.08
N ASP A 113 7.69 -4.93 8.63
CA ASP A 113 6.34 -4.33 8.65
C ASP A 113 6.10 -3.33 7.52
N LYS A 114 6.85 -3.45 6.41
CA LYS A 114 6.87 -2.46 5.33
C LYS A 114 6.68 -3.09 3.95
N VAL A 115 6.65 -2.24 2.93
CA VAL A 115 6.71 -2.65 1.53
C VAL A 115 8.16 -2.72 1.10
N TYR A 116 8.66 -3.93 0.88
CA TYR A 116 10.06 -4.18 0.51
C TYR A 116 10.21 -4.57 -0.96
N CYS A 117 11.14 -3.92 -1.66
CA CYS A 117 11.54 -4.23 -3.03
C CYS A 117 12.97 -4.78 -3.06
N ASN A 118 13.11 -6.09 -3.29
CA ASN A 118 14.40 -6.77 -3.30
C ASN A 118 15.32 -6.41 -4.49
N CYS A 119 14.80 -5.77 -5.55
CA CYS A 119 15.58 -5.44 -6.75
C CYS A 119 16.79 -4.55 -6.43
N HIS A 120 16.56 -3.53 -5.60
CA HIS A 120 17.58 -2.56 -5.17
C HIS A 120 17.37 -2.12 -3.71
N GLN A 121 16.69 -2.96 -2.93
CA GLN A 121 16.48 -2.78 -1.50
C GLN A 121 15.67 -1.52 -1.14
N SER A 122 14.76 -1.09 -2.02
CA SER A 122 13.85 0.03 -1.71
C SER A 122 12.85 -0.38 -0.64
N VAL A 123 12.62 0.49 0.34
CA VAL A 123 11.68 0.30 1.44
C VAL A 123 10.68 1.44 1.42
N TYR A 124 9.39 1.12 1.52
CA TYR A 124 8.31 2.11 1.65
C TYR A 124 7.48 1.79 2.88
N ASP A 125 7.25 2.79 3.71
CA ASP A 125 6.42 2.68 4.89
C ASP A 125 4.99 3.14 4.56
N PRO A 126 3.99 2.24 4.53
CA PRO A 126 2.62 2.62 4.24
C PRO A 126 1.98 3.48 5.35
N PHE A 127 2.61 3.57 6.52
CA PHE A 127 2.14 4.34 7.66
C PHE A 127 2.85 5.68 7.81
N SER A 128 3.73 6.05 6.87
CA SER A 128 4.38 7.36 6.81
C SER A 128 4.17 8.04 5.45
N PRO A 129 2.92 8.41 5.11
CA PRO A 129 2.61 9.04 3.83
C PRO A 129 3.26 10.43 3.73
N THR A 130 3.80 10.74 2.56
CA THR A 130 4.42 12.03 2.25
C THR A 130 3.93 12.59 0.93
N LYS A 131 3.93 13.91 0.80
CA LYS A 131 3.62 14.60 -0.46
C LYS A 131 4.91 14.84 -1.23
N ALA A 132 4.95 14.38 -2.47
CA ALA A 132 6.05 14.61 -3.39
C ALA A 132 5.56 15.23 -4.68
N THR A 133 6.37 16.12 -5.27
CA THR A 133 6.13 16.68 -6.60
C THR A 133 7.12 16.08 -7.58
N PHE A 134 6.62 15.58 -8.72
CA PHE A 134 7.44 15.04 -9.79
C PHE A 134 7.32 15.93 -11.02
N ALA A 135 8.46 16.31 -11.62
CA ALA A 135 8.45 17.03 -12.90
C ALA A 135 8.13 16.04 -14.03
N SER A 136 6.92 16.12 -14.59
CA SER A 136 6.56 15.32 -15.77
C SER A 136 7.25 15.89 -17.01
N ARG A 137 8.24 15.18 -17.56
CA ARG A 137 8.77 15.52 -18.89
C ARG A 137 7.80 15.03 -19.97
N PRO A 138 7.61 15.79 -21.07
CA PRO A 138 6.80 15.33 -22.18
C PRO A 138 7.36 14.01 -22.72
N ARG A 139 6.46 13.12 -23.16
CA ARG A 139 6.84 11.88 -23.85
C ARG A 139 7.71 12.25 -25.07
N PRO A 140 8.91 11.68 -25.24
CA PRO A 140 9.69 11.91 -26.45
C PRO A 140 8.86 11.55 -27.68
N GLN A 141 8.78 12.46 -28.65
CA GLN A 141 8.27 12.13 -29.98
C GLN A 141 9.42 11.41 -30.70
N GLY A 142 9.30 10.10 -30.82
CA GLY A 142 10.16 9.25 -31.64
C GLY A 142 9.31 8.51 -32.64
#